data_AF-A0A2L0GJK4-F1
#
_entry.id   AF-A0A2L0GJK4-F1
#
_cell.length_a   1.000
_cell.length_b   1.000
_cell.length_c   1.000
_cell.angle_alpha   90.00
_cell.angle_beta   90.00
_cell.angle_gamma   90.00
#
_symmetry.space_group_name_H-M   'P 1'
#
loop_
_entity.id
_entity.type
_entity.pdbx_description
1 polymer ?
#
loop_
_entity_poly.entity_id
_entity_poly.type
_entity_poly.pdbx_seq_one_letter_code
_entity_poly.pdbx_strand_id
1 'polypeptide(L)'
;MFPTYVLPYFGSNSAVVNAGLAAADAMAGGGNGLNILMFVHLACLGGLVLISWLRGAVVDKGWLVIFPILAAVFDMVPGLNWIPLIPTGMHLAAIIVGVSSKSVTQ
;
A
#
# COMPACT_ATOMS: atom_id res chain seq x y z
N MET A 1 -1.99 7.59 9.77
CA MET A 1 -1.68 6.49 8.84
C MET A 1 -0.56 5.67 9.44
N PHE A 2 -0.66 4.34 9.43
CA PHE A 2 0.49 3.49 9.72
C PHE A 2 1.56 3.75 8.65
N PRO A 3 2.83 3.95 9.02
CA PRO A 3 3.91 4.18 8.06
C PRO A 3 4.17 2.88 7.28
N THR A 4 3.53 2.75 6.11
CA THR A 4 3.69 1.57 5.23
C THR A 4 5.11 1.45 4.69
N TYR A 5 5.91 2.52 4.71
CA TYR A 5 7.33 2.48 4.37
C TYR A 5 8.16 1.55 5.25
N VAL A 6 7.69 1.19 6.45
CA VAL A 6 8.42 0.25 7.33
C VAL A 6 8.08 -1.21 7.01
N LEU A 7 6.88 -1.47 6.46
CA LEU A 7 6.39 -2.83 6.23
C LEU A 7 7.27 -3.65 5.25
N PRO A 8 7.80 -3.07 4.13
CA PRO A 8 8.74 -3.77 3.27
C PRO A 8 10.00 -4.23 4.01
N TYR A 9 10.54 -3.41 4.91
CA TYR A 9 11.73 -3.78 5.71
C TYR A 9 11.44 -4.89 6.73
N PHE A 10 10.20 -5.01 7.18
CA PHE A 10 9.74 -6.14 8.00
C PHE A 10 9.40 -7.40 7.17
N GLY A 11 9.58 -7.38 5.85
CA GLY A 11 9.39 -8.54 4.99
C GLY A 11 8.01 -8.66 4.34
N SER A 12 7.16 -7.63 4.38
CA SER A 12 5.84 -7.68 3.72
C SER A 12 5.94 -7.74 2.19
N ASN A 13 6.93 -7.06 1.60
CA ASN A 13 7.26 -7.10 0.18
C ASN A 13 8.77 -6.90 -0.10
N SER A 14 9.65 -7.24 0.85
CA SER A 14 11.09 -7.22 0.56
C SER A 14 11.45 -8.43 -0.30
N ALA A 15 11.96 -8.19 -1.50
CA ALA A 15 12.42 -9.24 -2.41
C ALA A 15 13.51 -10.12 -1.77
N VAL A 16 14.39 -9.51 -0.95
CA VAL A 16 15.48 -10.22 -0.25
C VAL A 16 14.94 -11.07 0.90
N VAL A 17 14.03 -10.53 1.71
CA VAL A 17 13.47 -11.26 2.85
C VAL A 17 12.51 -12.35 2.39
N ASN A 18 11.69 -12.09 1.37
CA ASN A 18 10.82 -13.10 0.77
C ASN A 18 11.61 -14.21 0.07
N ALA A 19 12.70 -13.89 -0.63
CA ALA A 19 13.58 -14.91 -1.20
C ALA A 19 14.27 -15.76 -0.12
N GLY A 20 14.72 -15.14 0.97
CA GLY A 20 15.29 -15.84 2.12
C GLY A 20 14.28 -16.72 2.86
N LEU A 21 13.05 -16.21 3.06
CA LEU A 21 11.98 -16.97 3.70
C LEU A 21 11.47 -18.11 2.81
N ALA A 22 11.34 -17.89 1.50
CA ALA A 22 10.99 -18.94 0.54
C ALA A 22 12.09 -20.01 0.44
N ALA A 23 13.37 -19.63 0.49
CA ALA A 23 14.48 -20.57 0.56
C ALA A 23 14.49 -21.36 1.88
N ALA A 24 14.18 -20.71 3.01
CA ALA A 24 14.08 -21.37 4.31
C ALA A 24 12.88 -22.33 4.39
N ASP A 25 11.72 -21.96 3.84
CA ASP A 25 10.50 -22.79 3.77
C ASP A 25 10.72 -24.02 2.87
N ALA A 26 11.35 -23.82 1.71
CA ALA A 26 11.75 -24.90 0.80
C ALA A 26 12.72 -25.90 1.45
N MET A 27 13.66 -25.41 2.29
CA MET A 27 14.60 -26.25 3.04
C MET A 27 13.94 -26.96 4.24
N ALA A 28 12.83 -26.42 4.76
CA ALA A 28 12.05 -27.02 5.84
C ALA A 28 11.00 -28.03 5.36
N GLY A 29 10.90 -28.27 4.05
CA GLY A 29 9.87 -29.14 3.45
C GLY A 29 8.46 -28.54 3.49
N GLY A 30 8.35 -27.24 3.78
CA GLY A 30 7.09 -26.50 3.81
C GLY A 30 6.61 -26.17 2.40
N GLY A 31 5.36 -26.52 2.10
CA GLY A 31 4.63 -26.10 0.89
C GLY A 31 3.67 -24.94 1.13
N ASN A 32 3.79 -24.24 2.27
CA ASN A 32 2.79 -23.31 2.77
C ASN A 32 3.45 -21.98 3.20
N GLY A 33 4.20 -21.36 2.27
CA GLY A 33 4.77 -20.03 2.40
C GLY A 33 3.72 -18.89 2.41
N LEU A 34 2.74 -18.96 3.32
CA LEU A 34 1.79 -17.87 3.57
C LEU A 34 2.52 -16.75 4.32
N ASN A 35 3.04 -15.76 3.59
CA ASN A 35 3.56 -14.55 4.19
C ASN A 35 2.40 -13.68 4.71
N ILE A 36 2.01 -13.91 5.96
CA ILE A 36 0.96 -13.15 6.67
C ILE A 36 1.19 -11.64 6.59
N LEU A 37 2.45 -11.18 6.63
CA LEU A 37 2.77 -9.76 6.52
C LEU A 37 2.41 -9.19 5.15
N MET A 38 2.56 -9.96 4.07
CA MET A 38 2.10 -9.55 2.73
C MET A 38 0.58 -9.33 2.70
N PHE A 39 -0.20 -10.21 3.35
CA PHE A 39 -1.65 -10.07 3.38
C PHE A 39 -2.11 -8.87 4.20
N VAL A 40 -1.45 -8.62 5.34
CA VAL A 40 -1.69 -7.41 6.15
C VAL A 40 -1.35 -6.16 5.35
N HIS A 41 -0.25 -6.16 4.60
CA HIS A 41 0.15 -5.06 3.73
C HIS A 41 -0.87 -4.81 2.61
N LEU A 42 -1.35 -5.88 1.97
CA LEU A 42 -2.37 -5.79 0.92
C LEU A 42 -3.70 -5.28 1.48
N ALA A 43 -4.08 -5.71 2.70
CA ALA A 43 -5.25 -5.21 3.40
C ALA A 43 -5.12 -3.71 3.73
N CYS A 44 -3.95 -3.24 4.14
CA CYS A 44 -3.68 -1.82 4.34
C CYS A 44 -3.83 -1.01 3.05
N LEU A 45 -3.22 -1.46 1.95
CA LEU A 45 -3.36 -0.79 0.64
C LEU A 45 -4.81 -0.75 0.17
N GLY A 46 -5.54 -1.87 0.29
CA GLY A 46 -6.96 -1.95 -0.04
C GLY A 46 -7.81 -1.02 0.84
N GLY A 47 -7.50 -0.93 2.14
CA GLY A 47 -8.17 -0.01 3.07
C GLY A 47 -7.96 1.46 2.69
N LEU A 48 -6.76 1.83 2.23
CA LEU A 48 -6.48 3.20 1.77
C LEU A 48 -7.26 3.55 0.50
N VAL A 49 -7.36 2.61 -0.44
CA VAL A 49 -8.20 2.76 -1.64
C VAL A 49 -9.66 2.97 -1.22
N LEU A 50 -10.19 2.13 -0.33
CA LEU A 50 -11.57 2.24 0.16
C LEU A 50 -11.85 3.59 0.81
N ILE A 51 -10.98 4.04 1.73
CA ILE A 51 -11.14 5.32 2.43
C ILE A 51 -11.09 6.50 1.45
N SER A 52 -10.18 6.47 0.48
CA SER A 52 -10.07 7.53 -0.53
C SER A 52 -11.29 7.60 -1.46
N TRP A 53 -11.90 6.44 -1.77
CA TRP A 53 -13.11 6.36 -2.56
C TRP A 53 -14.32 6.91 -1.80
N LEU A 54 -14.51 6.49 -0.55
CA LEU A 54 -15.55 7.03 0.34
C LEU A 54 -15.40 8.54 0.53
N ARG A 55 -14.18 9.03 0.75
CA ARG A 55 -13.90 10.46 0.86
C ARG A 55 -14.17 11.19 -0.46
N GLY A 56 -13.75 10.61 -1.59
CA GLY A 56 -13.97 11.17 -2.92
C GLY A 56 -15.44 11.39 -3.24
N ALA A 57 -16.34 10.50 -2.78
CA ALA A 57 -17.78 10.68 -2.90
C ALA A 57 -18.32 11.87 -2.09
N VAL A 58 -17.73 12.18 -0.93
CA VAL A 58 -18.16 13.31 -0.07
C VAL A 58 -17.75 14.67 -0.64
N VAL A 59 -16.62 14.73 -1.35
CA VAL A 59 -16.02 15.98 -1.87
C VAL A 59 -16.15 16.13 -3.39
N ASP A 60 -16.97 15.31 -4.05
CA ASP A 60 -17.12 15.21 -5.52
C ASP A 60 -15.79 15.10 -6.28
N LYS A 61 -14.86 14.34 -5.72
CA LYS A 61 -13.58 14.02 -6.33
C LYS A 61 -13.38 12.53 -6.32
N GLY A 62 -14.19 11.81 -7.10
CA GLY A 62 -14.06 10.36 -7.28
C GLY A 62 -12.66 9.93 -7.74
N TRP A 63 -11.90 10.83 -8.38
CA TRP A 63 -10.52 10.60 -8.81
C TRP A 63 -9.50 10.53 -7.66
N LEU A 64 -9.86 10.85 -6.40
CA LEU A 64 -8.97 10.70 -5.24
C LEU A 64 -8.42 9.28 -5.09
N VAL A 65 -9.18 8.28 -5.57
CA VAL A 65 -8.82 6.87 -5.52
C VAL A 65 -7.57 6.53 -6.34
N ILE A 66 -7.23 7.36 -7.32
CA ILE A 66 -6.06 7.16 -8.19
C ILE A 66 -4.76 7.21 -7.37
N PHE A 67 -4.68 8.07 -6.35
CA PHE A 67 -3.48 8.22 -5.53
C PHE A 67 -3.09 6.91 -4.80
N PRO A 68 -3.96 6.29 -3.98
CA PRO A 68 -3.61 5.03 -3.33
C PRO A 68 -3.50 3.85 -4.31
N ILE A 69 -4.18 3.87 -5.46
CA ILE A 69 -3.99 2.84 -6.51
C ILE A 69 -2.57 2.92 -7.07
N LEU A 70 -2.11 4.12 -7.46
CA LEU A 70 -0.74 4.31 -7.95
C LEU A 70 0.28 3.96 -6.86
N ALA A 71 0.04 4.37 -5.61
CA ALA A 71 0.89 3.98 -4.49
C ALA A 71 0.99 2.45 -4.35
N ALA A 72 -0.14 1.74 -4.45
CA ALA A 72 -0.16 0.28 -4.40
C ALA A 72 0.61 -0.36 -5.55
N VAL A 73 0.57 0.20 -6.77
CA VAL A 73 1.38 -0.30 -7.90
C VAL A 73 2.86 -0.13 -7.61
N PHE A 74 3.30 1.05 -7.18
CA PHE A 74 4.71 1.29 -6.86
C PHE A 74 5.20 0.43 -5.69
N ASP A 75 4.33 0.15 -4.73
CA ASP A 75 4.67 -0.64 -3.54
C ASP A 75 4.63 -2.15 -3.82
N MET A 76 3.78 -2.64 -4.73
CA MET A 76 3.64 -4.06 -5.05
C MET A 76 4.52 -4.53 -6.21
N VAL A 77 4.86 -3.67 -7.17
CA VAL A 77 5.65 -4.05 -8.34
C VAL A 77 7.14 -4.13 -7.98
N PRO A 78 7.77 -5.32 -8.13
CA PRO A 78 9.21 -5.48 -7.95
C PRO A 78 9.98 -4.54 -8.89
N GLY A 79 11.02 -3.89 -8.38
CA GLY A 79 11.79 -2.87 -9.11
C GLY A 79 11.27 -1.44 -8.88
N LEU A 80 9.96 -1.22 -8.85
CA LEU A 80 9.39 0.11 -8.51
C LEU A 80 9.39 0.39 -7.00
N ASN A 81 9.25 -0.65 -6.17
CA ASN A 81 9.29 -0.53 -4.70
C ASN A 81 10.69 -0.13 -4.16
N TRP A 82 11.70 -0.01 -5.02
CA TRP A 82 13.01 0.49 -4.60
C TRP A 82 12.98 1.99 -4.26
N ILE A 83 11.94 2.70 -4.68
CA ILE A 83 11.74 4.13 -4.40
C ILE A 83 10.51 4.30 -3.47
N PRO A 84 10.66 4.06 -2.16
CA PRO A 84 9.54 4.10 -1.19
C PRO A 84 8.97 5.50 -0.97
N LEU A 85 9.64 6.54 -1.51
CA LEU A 85 9.18 7.91 -1.41
C LEU A 85 7.95 8.19 -2.27
N ILE A 86 7.76 7.47 -3.39
CA ILE A 86 6.65 7.69 -4.31
C ILE A 86 5.30 7.30 -3.67
N PRO A 87 5.11 6.08 -3.13
CA PRO A 87 3.89 5.74 -2.38
C PRO A 87 3.60 6.73 -1.25
N THR A 88 4.63 7.16 -0.52
CA THR A 88 4.51 8.12 0.57
C THR A 88 3.98 9.47 0.10
N GLY A 89 4.53 10.01 -0.99
CA GLY A 89 4.07 11.26 -1.59
C GLY A 89 2.64 11.16 -2.11
N MET A 90 2.26 10.04 -2.71
CA MET A 90 0.89 9.80 -3.20
C MET A 90 -0.12 9.73 -2.05
N HIS A 91 0.22 9.08 -0.94
CA HIS A 91 -0.64 9.06 0.25
C HIS A 91 -0.80 10.44 0.89
N LEU A 92 0.26 11.25 0.94
CA LEU A 92 0.19 12.63 1.41
C LEU A 92 -0.66 13.50 0.48
N ALA A 93 -0.51 13.36 -0.84
CA ALA A 93 -1.34 14.06 -1.81
C ALA A 93 -2.83 13.72 -1.64
N ALA A 94 -3.17 12.43 -1.44
CA ALA A 94 -4.54 12.00 -1.16
C ALA A 94 -5.12 12.68 0.09
N ILE A 95 -4.32 12.83 1.16
CA ILE A 95 -4.75 13.53 2.38
C ILE A 95 -4.94 15.02 2.11
N ILE A 96 -3.94 15.69 1.53
CA ILE A 96 -3.97 17.14 1.32
C ILE A 96 -5.14 17.51 0.43
N VAL A 97 -5.34 16.80 -0.69
CA VAL A 97 -6.48 17.03 -1.58
C VAL A 97 -7.78 16.68 -0.87
N GLY A 98 -7.85 15.57 -0.14
CA GLY A 98 -9.05 15.17 0.60
C GLY A 98 -9.50 16.20 1.64
N VAL A 99 -8.56 16.79 2.39
CA VAL A 99 -8.83 17.76 3.46
C VAL A 99 -9.10 19.18 2.92
N SER A 100 -8.39 19.59 1.86
CA SER A 100 -8.57 20.92 1.25
C SER A 100 -9.83 21.06 0.39
N SER A 101 -10.47 19.95 0.04
CA SER A 101 -11.67 19.97 -0.79
C SER A 101 -12.92 20.28 0.04
N LYS A 102 -13.77 21.16 -0.49
CA LYS A 102 -15.08 21.45 0.08
C LYS A 102 -16.02 20.28 -0.15
N SER A 103 -16.86 19.99 0.84
CA SER A 103 -17.93 19.01 0.71
C SER A 103 -19.02 19.53 -0.20
N VAL A 104 -19.69 18.64 -0.93
CA VAL A 104 -20.80 18.98 -1.84
C VAL A 104 -21.99 19.60 -1.10
N THR A 105 -22.12 19.32 0.20
CA THR A 105 -23.21 19.79 1.07
C THR A 105 -22.96 21.14 1.75
N GLN A 106 -21.91 21.89 1.38
CA GLN A 106 -21.58 23.21 1.95
C GLN A 106 -21.75 24.34 0.94
#